data_AF-A0A0L0C753-F1
#
_entry.id   AF-A0A0L0C753-F1
#
_cell.length_a   1.000
_cell.length_b   1.000
_cell.length_c   1.000
_cell.angle_alpha   90.00
_cell.angle_beta   90.00
_cell.angle_gamma   90.00
#
_symmetry.space_group_name_H-M   'P 1'
#
loop_
_entity.id
_entity.type
_entity.pdbx_description
1 polymer ?
#
loop_
_entity_poly.entity_id
_entity_poly.type
_entity_poly.pdbx_seq_one_letter_code
_entity_poly.pdbx_strand_id
1 'polypeptide(L)'
;MNFYIILFAISSILQTVTVTKANPETCFEVLNKYSADEIKKIFDMNLRDTILKKPSSDIFNCFLSKSSNGDISETKQFFEIFKKIEEYKRDHSTPLDNEKLTKLVSMGLPFKLESSLKAKLQQGRKVTLNEVQNMIANEIELHGEYTTYRQHIEKELNEQEVHDKINIIGWIVG
;
A
#
# COMPACT_ATOMS: atom_id res chain seq x y z
N MET A 1 -8.44 -40.02 -56.09
CA MET A 1 -7.32 -39.26 -55.48
C MET A 1 -7.72 -37.79 -55.47
N ASN A 2 -8.09 -37.26 -54.29
CA ASN A 2 -7.92 -35.87 -53.86
C ASN A 2 -8.65 -35.64 -52.53
N PHE A 3 -8.06 -36.19 -51.47
CA PHE A 3 -8.40 -35.94 -50.06
C PHE A 3 -7.65 -34.68 -49.58
N TYR A 4 -7.87 -33.53 -50.22
CA TYR A 4 -7.23 -32.26 -49.85
C TYR A 4 -8.26 -31.15 -49.58
N ILE A 5 -9.38 -31.51 -48.96
CA ILE A 5 -10.33 -30.54 -48.40
C ILE A 5 -10.61 -30.89 -46.94
N ILE A 6 -9.54 -31.11 -46.16
CA ILE A 6 -9.61 -31.12 -44.70
C ILE A 6 -8.32 -30.45 -44.20
N LEU A 7 -8.49 -29.53 -43.24
CA LEU A 7 -7.46 -28.81 -42.47
C LEU A 7 -6.79 -27.63 -43.16
N PHE A 8 -7.42 -26.46 -43.20
CA PHE A 8 -6.73 -25.17 -42.92
C PHE A 8 -7.75 -24.04 -42.67
N ALA A 9 -8.83 -24.32 -41.94
CA ALA A 9 -9.84 -23.31 -41.56
C ALA A 9 -10.14 -23.31 -40.06
N ILE A 10 -9.15 -23.68 -39.24
CA ILE A 10 -9.12 -23.31 -37.83
C ILE A 10 -7.73 -22.70 -37.61
N SER A 11 -7.52 -21.53 -38.21
CA SER A 11 -6.53 -20.60 -37.68
C SER A 11 -7.04 -20.24 -36.30
N SER A 12 -6.57 -20.98 -35.30
CA SER A 12 -6.72 -20.65 -33.90
C SER A 12 -6.14 -19.25 -33.74
N ILE A 13 -7.01 -18.25 -33.76
CA ILE A 13 -6.71 -16.93 -33.25
C ILE A 13 -6.54 -17.15 -31.75
N LEU A 14 -5.33 -17.52 -31.37
CA LEU A 14 -4.84 -17.42 -30.01
C LEU A 14 -4.81 -15.91 -29.75
N GLN A 15 -5.96 -15.37 -29.32
CA GLN A 15 -5.99 -14.06 -28.70
C GLN A 15 -5.16 -14.23 -27.42
N THR A 16 -3.88 -13.92 -27.54
CA THR A 16 -3.05 -13.63 -26.39
C THR A 16 -3.68 -12.41 -25.77
N VAL A 17 -4.55 -12.64 -24.78
CA VAL A 17 -4.92 -11.60 -23.84
C VAL A 17 -3.62 -11.25 -23.15
N THR A 18 -2.92 -10.25 -23.67
CA THR A 18 -1.86 -9.59 -22.95
C THR A 18 -2.54 -8.98 -21.75
N VAL A 19 -2.51 -9.69 -20.62
CA VAL A 19 -2.80 -9.10 -19.32
C VAL A 19 -1.73 -8.04 -19.17
N THR A 20 -2.07 -6.80 -19.49
CA THR A 20 -1.21 -5.64 -19.28
C THR A 20 -0.95 -5.62 -17.78
N LYS A 21 0.28 -5.98 -17.39
CA LYS A 21 0.70 -5.94 -15.99
C LYS A 21 0.40 -4.54 -15.47
N ALA A 22 -0.41 -4.44 -14.41
CA ALA A 22 -0.79 -3.16 -13.85
C ALA A 22 0.48 -2.38 -13.49
N ASN A 23 0.64 -1.16 -14.01
CA ASN A 23 1.80 -0.31 -13.68
C ASN A 23 1.56 0.40 -12.34
N PRO A 24 2.31 0.10 -11.26
CA PRO A 24 2.13 0.75 -9.97
C PRO A 24 2.43 2.25 -9.97
N GLU A 25 3.24 2.74 -10.93
CA GLU A 25 3.63 4.16 -11.03
C GLU A 25 2.42 5.06 -11.27
N THR A 26 1.40 4.56 -11.97
CA THR A 26 0.16 5.31 -12.24
C THR A 26 -0.60 5.71 -10.97
N CYS A 27 -0.30 5.09 -9.82
CA CYS A 27 -0.89 5.47 -8.53
C CYS A 27 -0.39 6.83 -8.03
N PHE A 28 0.77 7.30 -8.51
CA PHE A 28 1.40 8.54 -8.09
C PHE A 28 0.97 9.75 -8.93
N GLU A 29 0.35 9.55 -10.10
CA GLU A 29 -0.12 10.62 -10.99
C GLU A 29 -1.05 11.65 -10.31
N VAL A 30 -1.71 11.26 -9.20
CA VAL A 30 -2.52 12.19 -8.40
C VAL A 30 -1.67 13.33 -7.81
N LEU A 31 -0.37 13.12 -7.62
CA LEU A 31 0.59 14.10 -7.09
C LEU A 31 0.85 15.26 -8.06
N ASN A 32 0.63 15.08 -9.37
CA ASN A 32 0.73 16.15 -10.38
C ASN A 32 -0.23 17.33 -10.13
N LYS A 33 -1.17 17.18 -9.21
CA LYS A 33 -2.13 18.22 -8.80
C LYS A 33 -1.69 19.00 -7.56
N TYR A 34 -0.56 18.62 -6.96
CA TYR A 34 -0.05 19.18 -5.71
C TYR A 34 1.23 19.97 -5.98
N SER A 35 1.45 21.02 -5.20
CA SER A 35 2.71 21.77 -5.20
C SER A 35 3.85 20.97 -4.56
N ALA A 36 5.10 21.37 -4.80
CA ALA A 36 6.26 20.72 -4.17
C ALA A 36 6.16 20.70 -2.63
N ASP A 37 5.69 21.78 -2.01
CA ASP A 37 5.49 21.86 -0.55
C ASP A 37 4.43 20.88 -0.04
N GLU A 38 3.38 20.61 -0.82
CA GLU A 38 2.36 19.64 -0.47
C GLU A 38 2.84 18.20 -0.64
N ILE A 39 3.60 17.91 -1.71
CA ILE A 39 4.24 16.61 -1.91
C ILE A 39 5.27 16.36 -0.80
N LYS A 40 6.03 17.39 -0.41
CA LYS A 40 6.97 17.32 0.71
C LYS A 40 6.28 16.96 2.02
N LYS A 41 5.10 17.54 2.31
CA LYS A 41 4.32 17.14 3.49
C LYS A 41 3.91 15.67 3.46
N ILE A 42 3.62 15.11 2.29
CA ILE A 42 3.33 13.69 2.11
C ILE A 42 4.60 12.86 2.34
N PHE A 43 5.73 13.29 1.78
CA PHE A 43 7.03 12.66 2.00
C PHE A 43 7.41 12.65 3.48
N ASP A 44 7.19 13.72 4.22
CA ASP A 44 7.58 13.81 5.63
C ASP A 44 6.65 13.02 6.58
N MET A 45 5.57 12.41 6.08
CA MET A 45 4.67 11.61 6.91
C MET A 45 5.36 10.35 7.45
N ASN A 46 5.17 10.06 8.73
CA ASN A 46 5.42 8.72 9.27
C ASN A 46 4.39 7.72 8.71
N LEU A 47 4.65 6.42 8.85
CA LEU A 47 3.76 5.40 8.29
C LEU A 47 2.32 5.52 8.78
N ARG A 48 2.10 5.84 10.06
CA ARG A 48 0.75 6.02 10.60
C ARG A 48 -0.02 7.09 9.83
N ASP A 49 0.61 8.24 9.62
CA ASP A 49 0.04 9.32 8.83
C ASP A 49 -0.13 8.92 7.36
N THR A 50 0.86 8.23 6.78
CA THR A 50 0.75 7.66 5.42
C THR A 50 -0.51 6.82 5.27
N ILE A 51 -0.79 5.92 6.21
CA ILE A 51 -1.92 4.97 6.14
C ILE A 51 -3.28 5.64 6.45
N LEU A 52 -3.30 6.68 7.29
CA LEU A 52 -4.55 7.25 7.81
C LEU A 52 -4.99 8.55 7.13
N LYS A 53 -4.07 9.30 6.52
CA LYS A 53 -4.38 10.60 5.91
C LYS A 53 -4.52 10.48 4.39
N LYS A 54 -5.35 11.34 3.81
CA LYS A 54 -5.40 11.54 2.35
C LYS A 54 -4.47 12.68 1.94
N PRO A 55 -3.86 12.61 0.74
CA PRO A 55 -4.01 11.56 -0.26
C PRO A 55 -3.11 10.31 -0.05
N SER A 56 -2.16 10.36 0.89
CA SER A 56 -1.13 9.32 1.07
C SER A 56 -1.68 7.90 1.20
N SER A 57 -2.77 7.72 1.95
CA SER A 57 -3.42 6.42 2.12
C SER A 57 -3.89 5.84 0.80
N ASP A 58 -4.48 6.67 -0.06
CA ASP A 58 -5.07 6.23 -1.31
C ASP A 58 -3.97 5.86 -2.32
N ILE A 59 -2.88 6.64 -2.34
CA ILE A 59 -1.70 6.37 -3.16
C ILE A 59 -1.03 5.06 -2.72
N PHE A 60 -0.73 4.92 -1.43
CA PHE A 60 -0.04 3.73 -0.91
C PHE A 60 -0.90 2.47 -1.11
N ASN A 61 -2.20 2.57 -0.88
CA ASN A 61 -3.15 1.49 -1.14
C ASN A 61 -3.18 1.07 -2.62
N CYS A 62 -3.23 2.04 -3.53
CA CYS A 62 -3.19 1.79 -4.96
C CYS A 62 -1.88 1.11 -5.34
N PHE A 63 -0.75 1.64 -4.87
CA PHE A 63 0.58 1.13 -5.16
C PHE A 63 0.73 -0.34 -4.73
N LEU A 64 0.34 -0.66 -3.49
CA LEU A 64 0.38 -2.03 -2.98
C LEU A 64 -0.50 -2.99 -3.81
N SER A 65 -1.70 -2.55 -4.18
CA SER A 65 -2.64 -3.34 -4.98
C SER A 65 -2.15 -3.59 -6.42
N LYS A 66 -1.39 -2.66 -7.00
CA LYS A 66 -0.83 -2.83 -8.35
C LYS A 66 0.53 -3.53 -8.36
N SER A 67 1.25 -3.50 -7.24
CA SER A 67 2.56 -4.15 -7.10
C SER A 67 2.45 -5.66 -6.91
N SER A 68 1.30 -6.16 -6.45
CA SER A 68 1.01 -7.59 -6.33
C SER A 68 0.80 -8.27 -7.69
N ASN A 69 1.51 -9.38 -7.94
CA ASN A 69 1.33 -10.22 -9.13
C ASN A 69 0.23 -11.29 -8.94
N GLY A 70 -0.90 -10.94 -8.35
CA GLY A 70 -2.06 -11.83 -8.14
C GLY A 70 -2.35 -12.18 -6.69
N ASP A 71 -1.32 -12.35 -5.86
CA ASP A 71 -1.48 -12.55 -4.41
C ASP A 71 -1.30 -11.25 -3.64
N ILE A 72 -2.12 -11.05 -2.61
CA ILE A 72 -1.98 -9.91 -1.68
C ILE A 72 -0.60 -9.98 -1.03
N SER A 73 0.21 -8.92 -1.17
CA SER A 73 1.51 -8.86 -0.52
C SER A 73 1.38 -8.77 1.00
N GLU A 74 2.40 -9.23 1.73
CA GLU A 74 2.43 -9.11 3.20
C GLU A 74 2.27 -7.66 3.64
N THR A 75 2.92 -6.71 2.97
CA THR A 75 2.77 -5.28 3.26
C THR A 75 1.32 -4.81 3.10
N LYS A 76 0.64 -5.27 2.04
CA LYS A 76 -0.77 -4.98 1.79
C LYS A 76 -1.67 -5.59 2.87
N GLN A 77 -1.39 -6.81 3.29
CA GLN A 77 -2.11 -7.46 4.37
C GLN A 77 -1.95 -6.70 5.70
N PHE A 78 -0.72 -6.28 6.03
CA PHE A 78 -0.44 -5.51 7.23
C PHE A 78 -1.07 -4.12 7.19
N PHE A 79 -1.11 -3.49 6.01
CA PHE A 79 -1.82 -2.24 5.79
C PHE A 79 -3.32 -2.36 6.12
N GLU A 80 -3.97 -3.44 5.68
CA GLU A 80 -5.39 -3.69 6.00
C GLU A 80 -5.61 -4.00 7.49
N ILE A 81 -4.71 -4.78 8.10
CA ILE A 81 -4.71 -5.03 9.55
C ILE A 81 -4.56 -3.73 10.33
N PHE A 82 -3.66 -2.84 9.91
CA PHE A 82 -3.46 -1.53 10.54
C PHE A 82 -4.75 -0.70 10.50
N LYS A 83 -5.43 -0.65 9.34
CA LYS A 83 -6.72 0.04 9.20
C LYS A 83 -7.79 -0.58 10.09
N LYS A 84 -7.84 -1.92 10.19
CA LYS A 84 -8.77 -2.62 11.08
C LYS A 84 -8.55 -2.27 12.55
N ILE A 85 -7.29 -2.14 12.98
CA ILE A 85 -6.97 -1.72 14.34
C ILE A 85 -7.46 -0.28 14.59
N GLU A 86 -7.32 0.62 13.61
CA GLU A 86 -7.85 1.99 13.72
C GLU A 86 -9.39 2.03 13.78
N GLU A 87 -10.08 1.14 13.06
CA GLU A 87 -11.53 0.96 13.21
C GLU A 87 -11.91 0.52 14.63
N TYR A 88 -11.22 -0.48 15.18
CA TYR A 88 -11.47 -0.91 16.56
C TYR A 88 -11.29 0.22 17.57
N LYS A 89 -10.26 1.05 17.38
CA LYS A 89 -10.00 2.20 18.26
C LYS A 89 -11.11 3.25 18.21
N ARG A 90 -11.75 3.45 17.05
CA ARG A 90 -12.88 4.37 16.88
C ARG A 90 -14.15 3.83 17.53
N ASP A 91 -14.43 2.55 17.34
CA ASP A 91 -15.68 1.95 17.78
C ASP A 91 -15.69 1.66 19.29
N HIS A 92 -14.55 1.29 19.87
CA HIS A 92 -14.44 0.93 21.28
C HIS A 92 -13.04 1.25 21.81
N SER A 93 -12.91 2.14 22.79
CA SER A 93 -11.64 2.44 23.50
C SER A 93 -11.14 1.29 24.40
N THR A 94 -11.54 0.04 24.10
CA THR A 94 -11.20 -1.13 24.89
C THR A 94 -9.86 -1.73 24.42
N PRO A 95 -9.14 -2.42 25.31
CA PRO A 95 -7.91 -3.13 24.96
C PRO A 95 -8.11 -4.20 23.90
N LEU A 96 -7.00 -4.75 23.42
CA LEU A 96 -7.03 -5.99 22.67
C LEU A 96 -7.60 -7.10 23.57
N ASP A 97 -8.58 -7.83 23.05
CA ASP A 97 -9.13 -9.04 23.65
C ASP A 97 -8.97 -10.22 22.68
N ASN A 98 -9.38 -11.42 23.10
CA ASN A 98 -9.24 -12.63 22.29
C ASN A 98 -10.11 -12.60 21.02
N GLU A 99 -11.24 -11.90 21.02
CA GLU A 99 -12.11 -11.79 19.85
C GLU A 99 -11.45 -10.94 18.77
N LYS A 100 -10.99 -9.74 19.15
CA LYS A 100 -10.23 -8.84 18.27
C LYS A 100 -8.97 -9.54 17.76
N LEU A 101 -8.22 -10.22 18.62
CA LEU A 101 -7.02 -10.96 18.20
C LEU A 101 -7.36 -12.06 17.20
N THR A 102 -8.41 -12.86 17.44
CA THR A 102 -8.85 -13.92 16.50
C THR A 102 -9.17 -13.32 15.14
N LYS A 103 -9.84 -12.16 15.11
CA LYS A 103 -10.14 -11.48 13.85
C LYS A 103 -8.88 -10.96 13.15
N LEU A 104 -7.93 -10.37 13.87
CA LEU A 104 -6.64 -9.96 13.28
C LEU A 104 -5.87 -11.16 12.71
N VAL A 105 -5.87 -12.30 13.41
CA VAL A 105 -5.26 -13.56 12.94
C VAL A 105 -5.95 -14.05 11.67
N SER A 106 -7.29 -13.99 11.59
CA SER A 106 -8.03 -14.38 10.38
C SER A 106 -7.72 -13.50 9.17
N MET A 107 -7.25 -12.28 9.40
CA MET A 107 -6.77 -11.36 8.36
C MET A 107 -5.29 -11.62 8.00
N GLY A 108 -4.67 -12.62 8.61
CA GLY A 108 -3.27 -13.04 8.43
C GLY A 108 -2.27 -12.15 9.16
N LEU A 109 -2.54 -11.89 10.44
CA LEU A 109 -1.54 -11.38 11.36
C LEU A 109 -0.30 -12.30 11.36
N PRO A 110 0.94 -11.75 11.31
CA PRO A 110 2.15 -12.55 11.37
C PRO A 110 2.18 -13.47 12.59
N PHE A 111 2.56 -14.73 12.38
CA PHE A 111 2.64 -15.73 13.45
C PHE A 111 3.49 -15.26 14.66
N LYS A 112 4.58 -14.54 14.40
CA LYS A 112 5.44 -13.97 15.45
C LYS A 112 4.70 -12.94 16.30
N LEU A 113 3.91 -12.07 15.68
CA LEU A 113 3.09 -11.08 16.38
C LEU A 113 1.92 -11.77 17.10
N GLU A 114 1.22 -12.68 16.44
CA GLU A 114 0.17 -13.49 17.05
C GLU A 114 0.67 -14.18 18.33
N SER A 115 1.79 -14.89 18.24
CA SER A 115 2.37 -15.63 19.38
C SER A 115 2.71 -14.70 20.55
N SER A 116 3.31 -13.54 20.24
CA SER A 116 3.63 -12.51 21.24
C SER A 116 2.38 -11.95 21.92
N LEU A 117 1.33 -11.65 21.15
CA LEU A 117 0.07 -11.12 21.66
C LEU A 117 -0.68 -12.16 22.49
N LYS A 118 -0.76 -13.41 22.02
CA LYS A 118 -1.35 -14.53 22.76
C LYS A 118 -0.67 -14.73 24.11
N ALA A 119 0.66 -14.75 24.15
CA ALA A 119 1.41 -14.89 25.39
C ALA A 119 1.12 -13.76 26.38
N LYS A 120 1.07 -12.51 25.92
CA LYS A 120 0.72 -11.36 26.77
C LYS A 120 -0.69 -11.47 27.34
N LEU A 121 -1.68 -11.84 26.51
CA LEU A 121 -3.06 -12.01 26.97
C LEU A 121 -3.20 -13.16 27.97
N GLN A 122 -2.52 -14.29 27.74
CA GLN A 122 -2.51 -15.43 28.67
C GLN A 122 -1.88 -15.09 30.03
N GLN A 123 -0.89 -14.18 30.05
CA GLN A 123 -0.30 -13.64 31.27
C GLN A 123 -1.18 -12.60 31.98
N GLY A 124 -2.40 -12.34 31.49
CA GLY A 124 -3.28 -11.31 32.01
C GLY A 124 -2.81 -9.88 31.73
N ARG A 125 -1.81 -9.69 30.85
CA ARG A 125 -1.31 -8.37 30.51
C ARG A 125 -2.28 -7.67 29.58
N LYS A 126 -2.67 -6.45 29.97
CA LYS A 126 -3.44 -5.54 29.12
C LYS A 126 -2.58 -5.08 27.94
N VAL A 127 -2.97 -5.46 26.72
CA VAL A 127 -2.33 -4.98 25.49
C VAL A 127 -3.22 -3.92 24.85
N THR A 128 -2.63 -2.75 24.57
CA THR A 128 -3.38 -1.66 23.95
C THR A 128 -3.42 -1.83 22.43
N LEU A 129 -4.49 -1.38 21.78
CA LEU A 129 -4.55 -1.37 20.31
C LEU A 129 -3.45 -0.50 19.68
N ASN A 130 -3.01 0.56 20.37
CA ASN A 130 -1.86 1.36 19.94
C ASN A 130 -0.55 0.56 19.94
N GLU A 131 -0.35 -0.31 20.94
CA GLU A 131 0.84 -1.18 21.00
C GLU A 131 0.85 -2.15 19.81
N VAL A 132 -0.29 -2.77 19.49
CA VAL A 132 -0.42 -3.65 18.32
C VAL A 132 -0.18 -2.87 17.02
N GLN A 133 -0.78 -1.68 16.90
CA GLN A 133 -0.64 -0.81 15.74
C GLN A 133 0.83 -0.44 15.48
N ASN A 134 1.58 -0.11 16.54
CA ASN A 134 3.00 0.20 16.43
C ASN A 134 3.83 -1.02 16.01
N MET A 135 3.49 -2.23 16.48
CA MET A 135 4.18 -3.45 16.02
C MET A 135 3.95 -3.68 14.54
N ILE A 136 2.72 -3.53 14.06
CA ILE A 136 2.39 -3.66 12.63
C ILE A 136 3.04 -2.56 11.80
N ALA A 137 3.10 -1.33 12.32
CA ALA A 137 3.78 -0.23 11.66
C ALA A 137 5.25 -0.59 11.39
N ASN A 138 5.95 -1.06 12.42
CA ASN A 138 7.35 -1.42 12.31
C ASN A 138 7.58 -2.55 11.29
N GLU A 139 6.69 -3.55 11.22
CA GLU A 139 6.81 -4.60 10.20
C GLU A 139 6.68 -4.00 8.79
N ILE A 140 5.67 -3.16 8.52
CA ILE A 140 5.49 -2.48 7.22
C ILE A 140 6.71 -1.63 6.85
N GLU A 141 7.28 -0.87 7.79
CA GLU A 141 8.44 -0.01 7.54
C GLU A 141 9.69 -0.81 7.15
N LEU A 142 9.78 -2.10 7.52
CA LEU A 142 10.87 -2.99 7.14
C LEU A 142 10.69 -3.62 5.74
N HIS A 143 9.50 -3.54 5.14
CA HIS A 143 9.26 -4.12 3.82
C HIS A 143 9.77 -3.23 2.69
N GLY A 144 10.30 -3.88 1.65
CA GLY A 144 10.79 -3.21 0.44
C GLY A 144 9.71 -2.38 -0.26
N GLU A 145 8.46 -2.81 -0.22
CA GLU A 145 7.34 -2.07 -0.84
C GLU A 145 7.13 -0.69 -0.21
N TYR A 146 7.30 -0.55 1.12
CA TYR A 146 7.22 0.77 1.75
C TYR A 146 8.40 1.65 1.35
N THR A 147 9.61 1.08 1.26
CA THR A 147 10.79 1.80 0.78
C THR A 147 10.61 2.28 -0.66
N THR A 148 10.12 1.42 -1.55
CA THR A 148 9.84 1.76 -2.95
C THR A 148 8.75 2.84 -3.06
N TYR A 149 7.69 2.75 -2.25
CA TYR A 149 6.68 3.81 -2.17
C TYR A 149 7.31 5.17 -1.81
N ARG A 150 8.18 5.21 -0.78
CA ARG A 150 8.88 6.42 -0.35
C ARG A 150 9.77 7.00 -1.45
N GLN A 151 10.49 6.14 -2.17
CA GLN A 151 11.35 6.55 -3.30
C GLN A 151 10.54 7.15 -4.44
N HIS A 152 9.35 6.63 -4.74
CA HIS A 152 8.46 7.25 -5.73
C HIS A 152 7.98 8.63 -5.29
N ILE A 153 7.55 8.81 -4.03
CA ILE A 153 7.16 10.14 -3.53
C ILE A 153 8.33 11.13 -3.62
N GLU A 154 9.55 10.70 -3.28
CA GLU A 154 10.76 11.53 -3.38
C GLU A 154 11.06 11.93 -4.83
N LYS A 155 10.91 11.01 -5.77
CA LYS A 155 11.09 11.29 -7.21
C LYS A 155 10.11 12.38 -7.67
N GLU A 156 8.82 12.22 -7.36
CA GLU A 156 7.78 13.19 -7.73
C GLU A 156 8.03 14.58 -7.10
N LEU A 157 8.51 14.61 -5.85
CA LEU A 157 8.91 15.86 -5.17
C LEU A 157 10.01 16.58 -5.94
N ASN A 158 11.08 15.86 -6.30
CA ASN A 158 12.21 16.44 -7.02
C ASN A 158 11.81 16.96 -8.41
N GLU A 159 10.94 16.24 -9.12
CA GLU A 159 10.41 16.67 -10.43
C GLU A 159 9.56 17.94 -10.28
N GLN A 160 8.70 18.01 -9.28
CA GLN A 160 7.87 19.19 -9.03
C GLN A 160 8.69 20.41 -8.59
N GLU A 161 9.72 20.24 -7.77
CA GLU A 161 10.62 21.33 -7.39
C GLU A 161 11.35 21.95 -8.58
N VAL A 162 11.74 21.14 -9.57
CA VAL A 162 12.34 21.63 -10.81
C VAL A 162 11.31 22.39 -11.64
N HIS A 163 10.09 21.86 -11.76
CA HIS A 163 9.00 22.50 -12.50
C HIS A 163 8.64 23.87 -11.91
N ASP A 164 8.49 23.97 -10.59
CA ASP A 164 8.14 25.20 -9.89
C ASP A 164 9.23 26.28 -10.08
N LYS A 165 10.52 25.89 -10.05
CA LYS A 165 11.65 26.80 -10.33
C LYS A 165 11.65 27.34 -11.76
N ILE A 166 11.38 26.49 -12.75
CA ILE A 166 11.31 26.90 -14.17
C ILE A 166 10.18 27.91 -14.38
N ASN A 167 9.01 27.67 -13.78
CA ASN A 167 7.88 28.57 -13.89
C ASN A 167 8.22 29.95 -13.31
N ILE A 168 8.87 30.03 -12.14
CA ILE A 168 9.27 31.32 -11.55
C ILE A 168 10.19 32.10 -12.49
N ILE A 169 11.15 31.45 -13.14
CA ILE A 169 12.07 32.09 -14.10
C ILE A 169 11.29 32.59 -15.33
N GLY A 170 10.36 31.79 -15.86
CA GLY A 170 9.55 32.17 -17.02
C GLY A 170 8.70 33.44 -16.79
N TRP A 171 8.24 33.67 -15.56
CA TRP A 171 7.51 34.89 -15.18
C TRP A 171 8.41 36.13 -14.97
N ILE A 172 9.69 35.95 -14.69
CA ILE A 172 10.63 37.06 -14.47
C ILE A 172 11.21 37.58 -15.79
N VAL A 173 11.24 36.74 -16.83
CA VAL A 173 11.91 37.02 -18.11
C VAL A 173 10.94 37.37 -19.24
N GLY A 174 9.61 37.22 -19.04
CA GLY A 174 8.55 37.59 -19.99
C GLY A 174 7.86 38.88 -19.63
#